data_AF-A0A8T0T4B4-F1
#
_entry.id   AF-A0A8T0T4B4-F1
#
_cell.length_a   1.000
_cell.length_b   1.000
_cell.length_c   1.000
_cell.angle_alpha   90.00
_cell.angle_beta   90.00
_cell.angle_gamma   90.00
#
_symmetry.space_group_name_H-M   'P 1'
#
loop_
_entity.id
_entity.type
_entity.pdbx_description
1 polymer ?
#
loop_
_entity_poly.entity_id
_entity_poly.type
_entity_poly.pdbx_seq_one_letter_code
_entity_poly.pdbx_strand_id
1 'polypeptide(L)'
;MEMARKVGTFKNFVAGRASEATVVNAFEKHSAVLRYLGAIDPTGEKLQNSYKINSTKHCNCTIADVEHILAKYTWAKEAQKKMAKLKEEGKPLPKTFNEIQNLMGSTPMDVGRSNLAKSGQISRNALCPCGSKKRYKRCCGAS
;
A
#
# COMPACT_ATOMS: atom_id res chain seq x y z
N MET A 1 1.90 -9.65 10.96
CA MET A 1 2.05 -11.03 10.46
C MET A 1 2.84 -11.94 11.38
N GLU A 2 3.49 -11.43 12.43
CA GLU A 2 4.22 -12.27 13.39
C GLU A 2 3.30 -13.30 14.09
N MET A 3 2.08 -12.91 14.44
CA MET A 3 1.09 -13.86 14.98
C MET A 3 0.66 -14.92 13.96
N ALA A 4 0.45 -14.56 12.69
CA ALA A 4 0.14 -15.54 11.64
C ALA A 4 1.28 -16.56 11.42
N ARG A 5 2.54 -16.14 11.59
CA ARG A 5 3.69 -17.07 11.61
C ARG A 5 3.67 -17.94 12.86
N LYS A 6 3.48 -17.34 14.05
CA LYS A 6 3.45 -18.05 15.34
C LYS A 6 2.37 -19.13 15.40
N VAL A 7 1.20 -18.87 14.82
CA VAL A 7 0.06 -19.81 14.81
C VAL A 7 0.02 -20.69 13.55
N GLY A 8 1.08 -20.69 12.72
CA GLY A 8 1.21 -21.56 11.56
C GLY A 8 0.27 -21.26 10.38
N THR A 9 -0.50 -20.18 10.43
CA THR A 9 -1.48 -19.81 9.40
C THR A 9 -0.91 -18.91 8.31
N PHE A 10 0.39 -18.59 8.35
CA PHE A 10 1.05 -17.73 7.36
C PHE A 10 0.87 -18.23 5.92
N LYS A 11 0.92 -19.56 5.71
CA LYS A 11 0.74 -20.19 4.40
C LYS A 11 -0.59 -19.84 3.73
N ASN A 12 -1.64 -19.57 4.52
CA ASN A 12 -2.95 -19.17 3.99
C ASN A 12 -2.92 -17.80 3.29
N PHE A 13 -1.89 -16.99 3.57
CA PHE A 13 -1.69 -15.66 2.99
C PHE A 13 -0.64 -15.65 1.87
N VAL A 14 0.03 -16.79 1.61
CA VAL A 14 0.96 -16.95 0.50
C VAL A 14 0.17 -17.46 -0.70
N ALA A 15 0.02 -16.61 -1.72
CA ALA A 15 -0.74 -16.95 -2.92
C ALA A 15 0.13 -16.82 -4.18
N GLY A 16 -0.17 -17.64 -5.19
CA GLY A 16 0.53 -17.63 -6.48
C GLY A 16 1.92 -18.26 -6.41
N ARG A 17 2.85 -17.76 -7.24
CA ARG A 17 4.21 -18.31 -7.38
C ARG A 17 5.24 -17.72 -6.40
N ALA A 18 4.79 -16.97 -5.39
CA ALA A 18 5.70 -16.33 -4.45
C ALA A 18 6.11 -17.30 -3.33
N SER A 19 7.41 -17.34 -3.01
CA SER A 19 7.90 -18.07 -1.84
C SER A 19 7.54 -17.35 -0.54
N GLU A 20 7.42 -18.10 0.55
CA GLU A 20 7.20 -17.55 1.89
C GLU A 20 8.27 -16.50 2.25
N ALA A 21 9.53 -16.76 1.93
CA ALA A 21 10.62 -15.80 2.13
C ALA A 21 10.40 -14.47 1.38
N THR A 22 9.89 -14.52 0.14
CA THR A 22 9.56 -13.33 -0.64
C THR A 22 8.46 -12.51 0.04
N VAL A 23 7.42 -13.19 0.51
CA VAL A 23 6.28 -12.55 1.18
C VAL A 23 6.72 -11.94 2.51
N VAL A 24 7.54 -12.64 3.28
CA VAL A 24 8.14 -12.17 4.54
C VAL A 24 8.95 -10.90 4.32
N ASN A 25 9.88 -10.90 3.36
CA ASN A 25 10.73 -9.75 3.07
C ASN A 25 9.89 -8.53 2.62
N ALA A 26 8.85 -8.75 1.81
CA ALA A 26 7.93 -7.69 1.42
C ALA A 26 7.19 -7.09 2.63
N PHE A 27 6.70 -7.92 3.56
CA PHE A 27 6.04 -7.44 4.77
C PHE A 27 6.99 -6.72 5.73
N GLU A 28 8.23 -7.17 5.85
CA GLU A 28 9.24 -6.50 6.67
C GLU A 28 9.52 -5.10 6.15
N LYS A 29 9.71 -4.94 4.82
CA LYS A 29 9.80 -3.64 4.17
C LYS A 29 8.56 -2.78 4.42
N HIS A 30 7.35 -3.32 4.23
CA HIS A 30 6.11 -2.59 4.52
C HIS A 30 6.06 -2.12 5.97
N SER A 31 6.41 -2.99 6.91
CA SER A 31 6.38 -2.68 8.34
C SER A 31 7.42 -1.63 8.74
N ALA A 32 8.62 -1.65 8.15
CA ALA A 32 9.66 -0.66 8.40
C ALA A 32 9.22 0.73 7.95
N VAL A 33 8.70 0.85 6.73
CA VAL A 33 8.18 2.12 6.20
C VAL A 33 7.01 2.65 7.03
N LEU A 34 6.04 1.80 7.38
CA LEU A 34 4.89 2.22 8.19
C LEU A 34 5.28 2.61 9.62
N ARG A 35 6.23 1.91 10.25
CA ARG A 35 6.74 2.29 11.58
C ARG A 35 7.48 3.63 11.53
N TYR A 36 8.33 3.83 10.53
CA TYR A 36 9.07 5.07 10.37
C TYR A 36 8.13 6.26 10.17
N LEU A 37 7.17 6.14 9.25
CA LEU A 37 6.21 7.21 8.99
C LEU A 37 5.20 7.37 10.12
N GLY A 38 4.81 6.29 10.79
CA GLY A 38 3.89 6.31 11.93
C GLY A 38 4.49 6.96 13.18
N ALA A 39 5.81 6.94 13.34
CA ALA A 39 6.50 7.69 14.40
C ALA A 39 6.43 9.22 14.17
N ILE A 40 6.21 9.66 12.93
CA ILE A 40 6.07 11.06 12.55
C ILE A 40 4.59 11.47 12.59
N ASP A 41 3.74 10.70 11.90
CA ASP A 41 2.29 10.87 11.90
C ASP A 41 1.59 9.50 11.94
N PRO A 42 1.02 9.10 13.08
CA PRO A 42 0.35 7.82 13.22
C PRO A 42 -0.96 7.74 12.41
N THR A 43 -1.52 8.88 12.00
CA THR A 43 -2.76 8.92 11.22
C THR A 43 -2.51 8.67 9.73
N GLY A 44 -1.34 9.08 9.24
CA GLY A 44 -0.93 9.04 7.83
C GLY A 44 -1.56 10.13 6.96
N GLU A 45 -2.34 11.05 7.54
CA GLU A 45 -3.13 12.05 6.82
C GLU A 45 -2.34 13.34 6.55
N LYS A 46 -1.27 13.61 7.31
CA LYS A 46 -0.48 14.86 7.25
C LYS A 46 0.98 14.64 6.84
N LEU A 47 1.29 13.52 6.20
CA LEU A 47 2.64 13.20 5.76
C LEU A 47 3.09 14.08 4.58
N GLN A 48 4.00 15.01 4.88
CA GLN A 48 4.70 15.80 3.87
C GLN A 48 5.65 14.95 3.01
N ASN A 49 5.94 15.45 1.80
CA ASN A 49 6.80 14.77 0.83
C ASN A 49 8.24 14.57 1.35
N SER A 50 8.74 15.49 2.19
CA SER A 50 10.04 15.39 2.86
C SER A 50 10.14 14.12 3.73
N TYR A 51 9.10 13.80 4.50
CA TYR A 51 9.06 12.59 5.33
C TYR A 51 9.05 11.32 4.50
N LYS A 52 8.33 11.33 3.36
CA LYS A 52 8.33 10.21 2.42
C LYS A 52 9.71 10.00 1.78
N ILE A 53 10.41 11.08 1.42
CA ILE A 53 11.79 10.98 0.91
C ILE A 53 12.78 10.54 2.00
N ASN A 54 12.56 10.93 3.25
CA ASN A 54 13.42 10.45 4.34
C ASN A 54 13.20 8.95 4.62
N SER A 55 11.98 8.45 4.48
CA SER A 55 11.68 7.03 4.66
C SER A 55 12.28 6.15 3.56
N THR A 56 12.42 6.65 2.32
CA THR A 56 13.12 5.91 1.25
C THR A 56 14.57 5.65 1.60
N LYS A 57 15.26 6.66 2.15
CA LYS A 57 16.65 6.56 2.61
C LYS A 57 16.77 5.61 3.80
N HIS A 58 15.88 5.75 4.80
CA HIS A 58 15.91 4.93 6.00
C HIS A 58 15.62 3.46 5.73
N CYS A 59 14.67 3.16 4.84
CA CYS A 59 14.21 1.80 4.56
C CYS A 59 14.86 1.18 3.31
N ASN A 60 15.84 1.86 2.69
CA ASN A 60 16.47 1.48 1.43
C ASN A 60 15.45 1.03 0.37
N CYS A 61 14.47 1.89 0.08
CA CYS A 61 13.39 1.61 -0.86
C CYS A 61 13.12 2.81 -1.78
N THR A 62 12.28 2.64 -2.79
CA THR A 62 11.93 3.72 -3.72
C THR A 62 10.75 4.55 -3.21
N ILE A 63 10.60 5.78 -3.71
CA ILE A 63 9.42 6.59 -3.38
C ILE A 63 8.11 5.92 -3.82
N ALA A 64 8.15 5.12 -4.89
CA ALA A 64 7.00 4.34 -5.32
C ALA A 64 6.65 3.22 -4.33
N ASP A 65 7.66 2.57 -3.72
CA ASP A 65 7.41 1.60 -2.65
C ASP A 65 6.69 2.29 -1.48
N VAL A 66 7.17 3.47 -1.07
CA VAL A 66 6.56 4.25 0.01
C VAL A 66 5.11 4.61 -0.31
N GLU A 67 4.84 5.17 -1.49
CA GLU A 67 3.47 5.55 -1.89
C GLU A 67 2.55 4.33 -2.03
N HIS A 68 3.04 3.21 -2.57
CA HIS A 68 2.27 1.98 -2.66
C HIS A 68 1.96 1.39 -1.27
N ILE A 69 2.90 1.44 -0.34
CA ILE A 69 2.72 0.98 1.04
C ILE A 69 1.69 1.85 1.76
N LEU A 70 1.84 3.17 1.66
CA LEU A 70 0.89 4.12 2.24
C LEU A 70 -0.51 3.94 1.66
N ALA A 71 -0.63 3.79 0.35
CA ALA A 71 -1.92 3.57 -0.31
C ALA A 71 -2.62 2.29 0.17
N LYS A 72 -1.87 1.19 0.39
CA LYS A 72 -2.43 -0.04 0.99
C LYS A 72 -2.93 0.20 2.41
N TYR A 73 -2.18 0.96 3.20
CA TYR A 73 -2.56 1.25 4.58
C TYR A 73 -3.79 2.17 4.67
N THR A 74 -3.79 3.31 3.96
CA THR A 74 -4.89 4.27 4.00
C THR A 74 -6.17 3.66 3.43
N TRP A 75 -6.09 2.94 2.31
CA TRP A 75 -7.25 2.24 1.74
C TRP A 75 -7.80 1.20 2.72
N ALA A 76 -6.96 0.41 3.38
CA ALA A 76 -7.40 -0.58 4.36
C ALA A 76 -8.08 0.07 5.58
N LYS A 77 -7.54 1.19 6.07
CA LYS A 77 -8.11 1.98 7.17
C LYS A 77 -9.49 2.54 6.81
N GLU A 78 -9.64 3.07 5.60
CA GLU A 78 -10.92 3.58 5.10
C GLU A 78 -11.94 2.46 4.86
N ALA A 79 -11.51 1.33 4.29
CA ALA A 79 -12.35 0.15 4.11
C ALA A 79 -12.85 -0.38 5.46
N GLN A 80 -11.97 -0.48 6.45
CA GLN A 80 -12.36 -0.85 7.82
C GLN A 80 -13.38 0.13 8.42
N LYS A 81 -13.19 1.45 8.23
CA LYS A 81 -14.13 2.46 8.69
C LYS A 81 -15.50 2.32 8.02
N LYS A 82 -15.57 2.05 6.72
CA LYS A 82 -16.85 1.79 6.03
C LYS A 82 -17.51 0.51 6.51
N MET A 83 -16.75 -0.58 6.70
CA MET A 83 -17.28 -1.83 7.25
C MET A 83 -17.81 -1.66 8.68
N ALA A 84 -17.13 -0.88 9.52
CA ALA A 84 -17.60 -0.57 10.87
C ALA A 84 -18.95 0.17 10.84
N LYS A 85 -19.10 1.18 9.97
CA LYS A 85 -20.38 1.87 9.77
C LYS A 85 -21.50 0.94 9.28
N LEU A 86 -21.22 0.06 8.33
CA LEU A 86 -22.20 -0.94 7.87
C LEU A 86 -22.65 -1.85 9.01
N LYS A 87 -21.72 -2.23 9.90
CA LYS A 87 -22.03 -3.04 11.10
C LYS A 87 -22.94 -2.28 12.07
N GLU A 88 -22.68 -1.00 12.31
CA GLU A 88 -23.51 -0.13 13.16
C GLU A 88 -24.92 0.06 12.57
N GLU A 89 -25.02 0.19 11.25
CA GLU A 89 -26.29 0.31 10.52
C GLU A 89 -27.04 -1.04 10.37
N GLY A 90 -26.48 -2.15 10.85
CA GLY A 90 -27.08 -3.48 10.74
C GLY A 90 -27.08 -4.07 9.31
N LYS A 91 -26.33 -3.46 8.38
CA LYS A 91 -26.22 -3.92 6.99
C LYS A 91 -25.28 -5.14 6.89
N PRO A 92 -25.50 -6.04 5.91
CA PRO A 92 -24.64 -7.19 5.72
C PRO A 92 -23.19 -6.76 5.44
N LEU A 93 -22.25 -7.37 6.18
CA LEU A 93 -20.84 -7.14 5.98
C LEU A 93 -20.35 -7.86 4.71
N PRO A 94 -19.49 -7.20 3.90
CA PRO A 94 -18.83 -7.84 2.77
C PRO A 94 -18.12 -9.13 3.20
N LYS A 95 -18.34 -10.21 2.46
CA LYS A 95 -17.70 -11.51 2.73
C LYS A 95 -16.48 -11.74 1.85
N THR A 96 -16.41 -11.06 0.72
CA THR A 96 -15.34 -11.22 -0.26
C THR A 96 -14.58 -9.92 -0.48
N PHE A 97 -13.30 -10.04 -0.88
CA PHE A 97 -12.49 -8.86 -1.18
C PHE A 97 -13.05 -8.07 -2.37
N ASN A 98 -13.68 -8.73 -3.35
CA ASN A 98 -14.32 -8.06 -4.48
C ASN A 98 -15.51 -7.19 -4.03
N GLU A 99 -16.32 -7.65 -3.08
CA GLU A 99 -17.38 -6.83 -2.49
C GLU A 99 -16.81 -5.60 -1.76
N ILE A 100 -15.69 -5.75 -1.05
CA ILE A 100 -14.99 -4.63 -0.41
C ILE A 100 -14.50 -3.63 -1.47
N GLN A 101 -13.93 -4.10 -2.58
CA GLN A 101 -13.51 -3.23 -3.68
C GLN A 101 -14.69 -2.46 -4.29
N ASN A 102 -15.82 -3.13 -4.52
CA ASN A 102 -17.04 -2.49 -5.03
C ASN A 102 -17.57 -1.42 -4.06
N LEU A 103 -17.56 -1.71 -2.75
CA LEU A 103 -17.94 -0.75 -1.70
C LEU A 103 -16.99 0.46 -1.64
N MET A 104 -15.71 0.24 -1.91
CA MET A 104 -14.69 1.28 -1.90
C MET A 104 -14.65 2.08 -3.20
N GLY A 105 -15.09 1.52 -4.32
CA GLY A 105 -15.05 2.14 -5.65
C GLY A 105 -13.63 2.32 -6.21
N SER A 106 -12.62 1.70 -5.58
CA SER A 106 -11.21 1.83 -5.93
C SER A 106 -10.41 0.67 -5.35
N THR A 107 -9.20 0.45 -5.87
CA THR A 107 -8.23 -0.48 -5.29
C THR A 107 -7.07 0.27 -4.63
N PRO A 108 -6.34 -0.37 -3.70
CA PRO A 108 -5.10 0.19 -3.15
C PRO A 108 -4.07 0.61 -4.22
N MET A 109 -4.06 -0.09 -5.35
CA MET A 109 -3.14 0.19 -6.46
C MET A 109 -3.53 1.47 -7.19
N ASP A 110 -4.82 1.76 -7.33
CA ASP A 110 -5.32 2.99 -7.96
C ASP A 110 -4.97 4.22 -7.11
N VAL A 111 -5.16 4.10 -5.79
CA VAL A 111 -4.76 5.12 -4.81
C VAL A 111 -3.25 5.37 -4.89
N GLY A 112 -2.45 4.31 -4.93
CA GLY A 112 -0.99 4.40 -5.04
C GLY A 112 -0.53 5.11 -6.32
N ARG A 113 -1.13 4.79 -7.47
CA ARG A 113 -0.84 5.47 -8.74
C ARG A 113 -1.20 6.95 -8.69
N SER A 114 -2.36 7.30 -8.14
CA SER A 114 -2.80 8.70 -8.00
C SER A 114 -1.83 9.50 -7.11
N ASN A 115 -1.43 8.94 -5.97
CA ASN A 115 -0.49 9.58 -5.06
C ASN A 115 0.89 9.76 -5.68
N LEU A 116 1.38 8.73 -6.37
CA LEU A 116 2.66 8.79 -7.05
C LEU A 116 2.68 9.86 -8.15
N ALA A 117 1.58 10.00 -8.91
CA ALA A 117 1.43 11.09 -9.88
C ALA A 117 1.45 12.47 -9.22
N LYS A 118 0.77 12.64 -8.07
CA LYS A 118 0.76 13.89 -7.29
C LYS A 118 2.10 14.23 -6.65
N SER A 119 2.92 13.22 -6.33
CA SER A 119 4.23 13.44 -5.70
C SER A 119 5.20 14.25 -6.58
N GLY A 120 4.95 14.36 -7.90
CA GLY A 120 5.73 15.21 -8.82
C GLY A 120 7.20 14.81 -9.01
N GLN A 121 7.64 13.73 -8.35
CA GLN A 121 9.06 13.34 -8.25
C GLN A 121 9.56 12.48 -9.41
N ILE A 122 8.66 12.08 -10.33
CA ILE A 122 9.04 11.22 -11.45
C ILE A 122 8.94 12.00 -12.76
N SER A 123 10.10 12.23 -13.37
CA SER A 123 10.15 12.74 -14.75
C SER A 123 9.35 11.82 -15.66
N ARG A 124 8.51 12.40 -16.54
CA ARG A 124 7.73 11.68 -17.56
C ARG A 124 8.59 10.72 -18.39
N ASN A 125 9.89 11.04 -18.58
CA ASN A 125 10.82 10.22 -19.35
C ASN A 125 11.66 9.24 -18.51
N ALA A 126 11.66 9.33 -17.18
CA ALA A 126 12.36 8.38 -16.31
C ALA A 126 11.74 6.98 -16.42
N LEU A 127 12.50 5.94 -16.06
CA LEU A 127 11.98 4.59 -15.95
C LEU A 127 10.87 4.54 -14.90
N CYS A 128 9.81 3.78 -15.19
CA CYS A 128 8.69 3.61 -14.26
C CYS A 128 9.20 2.89 -13.01
N PRO A 129 8.99 3.46 -11.81
CA PRO A 129 9.42 2.82 -10.57
C PRO A 129 8.55 1.61 -10.20
N CYS A 130 7.50 1.33 -10.99
CA CYS A 130 6.68 0.13 -10.91
C CYS A 130 7.38 -1.15 -11.41
N GLY A 131 8.64 -1.07 -11.87
CA GLY A 131 9.41 -2.23 -12.34
C GLY A 131 9.06 -2.71 -13.75
N SER A 132 8.16 -2.02 -14.46
CA SER A 132 7.72 -2.42 -15.82
C SER A 132 8.76 -2.20 -16.92
N LYS A 133 9.91 -1.58 -16.59
CA LYS A 133 10.97 -1.14 -17.52
C LYS A 133 10.51 -0.14 -18.61
N LYS A 134 9.24 0.27 -18.60
CA LYS A 134 8.71 1.32 -19.48
C LYS A 134 9.03 2.70 -18.92
N ARG A 135 9.06 3.74 -19.76
CA ARG A 135 9.10 5.14 -19.29
C ARG A 135 7.83 5.46 -18.51
N TYR A 136 7.92 6.33 -17.50
CA TYR A 136 6.81 6.66 -16.60
C TYR A 136 5.56 7.11 -17.37
N LYS A 137 5.72 8.00 -18.36
CA LYS A 137 4.62 8.47 -19.24
C LYS A 137 3.95 7.39 -20.10
N ARG A 138 4.56 6.21 -20.24
CA ARG A 138 4.03 5.05 -21.00
C ARG A 138 3.60 3.92 -20.07
N CYS A 139 3.48 4.19 -18.76
CA CYS A 139 3.12 3.21 -17.75
C CYS A 139 2.28 3.85 -16.64
N CYS A 140 2.76 3.91 -15.39
CA CYS A 140 1.98 4.46 -14.26
C CYS A 140 1.64 5.95 -14.38
N GLY A 141 2.38 6.71 -15.20
CA GLY A 141 2.09 8.10 -15.53
C GLY A 141 1.45 8.29 -16.90
N ALA A 142 0.90 7.22 -17.49
CA ALA A 142 0.06 7.33 -18.68
C ALA A 142 -1.22 8.07 -18.27
N SER A 143 -1.35 9.30 -18.76
CA SER A 143 -2.57 10.11 -18.76
C SER A 143 -3.18 9.98 -20.14
#